data_AF-A0A914V8C0-F1
#
_entry.id   AF-A0A914V8C0-F1
#
_cell.length_a   1.000
_cell.length_b   1.000
_cell.length_c   1.000
_cell.angle_alpha   90.00
_cell.angle_beta   90.00
_cell.angle_gamma   90.00
#
_symmetry.space_group_name_H-M   'P 1'
#
loop_
_entity.id
_entity.type
_entity.pdbx_description
1 polymer ?
#
loop_
_entity_poly.entity_id
_entity_poly.type
_entity_poly.pdbx_seq_one_letter_code
_entity_poly.pdbx_strand_id
1 'polypeptide(L)'
;MFRPGQLTGFGPRFRFNQQPVRLKSLLHKKNKARSAPIKTPTMLALEHFDFYYGPIFGKSWPSIRLGLLSPHKYIAAMNNFSSKAERNIQLIEKLGAFELLDTLREQQRRQKNRRSDLGSQSGAIEPDLVKAESGENLDALRERAENVEFLKQTAMRGEAGLGEFMPPVKELTREQLVMGRDHFSLKRDSLSVDLDSISGFEGVGFDIPKMDDRISYPERLKLMIYPRSNINDFPSPSYGLRGEPSWYLMDGASIVPILALDLQEGETFFDMCAAPGGKSLLAIQTGLPRKVVCNDKKMARLGQLRRALIMFLPEDQGDWADRIVLKQKDATNVKGWDELQCYDKVLADVPCSSDRLSLIQDEGNMFRTSAMRERLDLPHKQTKILVNALRSVRIGGTVVYSTCTLSPVQNEGVVENAAAIAREHFGIKVEERKLDAMVGDLLRSELFQINRQRKFGTLIVPHLPCNFGPMYVCKLRRLA
;
A
#
# COMPACT_ATOMS: atom_id res chain seq x y z
N MET A 1 82.36 70.76 32.43
CA MET A 1 81.06 71.45 32.41
C MET A 1 79.96 70.41 32.25
N PHE A 2 79.07 70.34 33.25
CA PHE A 2 77.74 69.72 33.33
C PHE A 2 77.45 68.30 32.75
N ARG A 3 77.11 67.39 33.69
CA ARG A 3 76.32 66.13 33.56
C ARG A 3 74.85 66.43 33.11
N PRO A 4 73.89 65.48 32.94
CA PRO A 4 73.88 64.02 33.19
C PRO A 4 73.13 63.14 32.15
N GLY A 5 73.12 61.81 32.34
CA GLY A 5 72.05 60.96 31.77
C GLY A 5 72.41 59.49 31.53
N GLN A 6 72.64 58.71 32.58
CA GLN A 6 72.62 57.24 32.53
C GLN A 6 71.19 56.73 32.34
N LEU A 7 70.98 55.84 31.36
CA LEU A 7 69.94 54.81 31.43
C LEU A 7 70.53 53.49 30.94
N THR A 8 70.56 52.53 31.86
CA THR A 8 70.94 51.14 31.69
C THR A 8 69.84 50.37 30.94
N GLY A 9 70.24 49.37 30.15
CA GLY A 9 69.29 48.51 29.45
C GLY A 9 69.95 47.33 28.75
N PHE A 10 70.39 46.33 29.53
CA PHE A 10 70.61 44.98 29.03
C PHE A 10 69.25 44.33 28.74
N GLY A 11 69.04 43.82 27.53
CA GLY A 11 67.87 43.01 27.14
C GLY A 11 68.06 42.36 25.76
N PRO A 12 67.63 41.11 25.54
CA PRO A 12 68.31 40.18 24.64
C PRO A 12 67.86 40.24 23.17
N ARG A 13 68.78 39.82 22.29
CA ARG A 13 68.62 39.68 20.83
C ARG A 13 67.43 38.76 20.48
N PHE A 14 66.39 39.31 19.85
CA PHE A 14 65.37 38.53 19.16
C PHE A 14 65.76 38.32 17.70
N ARG A 15 66.07 37.07 17.33
CA ARG A 15 66.18 36.63 15.93
C ARG A 15 64.79 36.64 15.31
N PHE A 16 64.57 37.46 14.29
CA PHE A 16 63.37 37.39 13.46
C PHE A 16 63.41 36.11 12.63
N ASN A 17 62.60 35.12 13.03
CA ASN A 17 62.28 33.96 12.19
C ASN A 17 61.43 34.46 11.02
N GLN A 18 62.01 34.56 9.82
CA GLN A 18 61.24 34.74 8.59
C GLN A 18 60.48 33.44 8.31
N GLN A 19 59.25 33.32 8.80
CA GLN A 19 58.35 32.27 8.33
C GLN A 19 57.86 32.67 6.93
N PRO A 20 57.96 31.78 5.92
CA PRO A 20 57.41 32.05 4.61
C PRO A 20 55.88 32.13 4.72
N VAL A 21 55.32 33.30 4.43
CA VAL A 21 53.87 33.49 4.29
C VAL A 21 53.42 32.67 3.09
N ARG A 22 52.88 31.47 3.33
CA ARG A 22 52.13 30.73 2.31
C ARG A 22 50.85 31.51 2.01
N LEU A 23 50.87 32.32 0.96
CA LEU A 23 49.65 32.74 0.27
C LEU A 23 48.94 31.46 -0.19
N LYS A 24 47.94 31.00 0.57
CA LYS A 24 46.99 30.02 0.05
C LYS A 24 46.31 30.71 -1.12
N SER A 25 46.64 30.32 -2.34
CA SER A 25 45.78 30.62 -3.47
C SER A 25 44.43 30.00 -3.14
N LEU A 26 43.47 30.85 -2.74
CA LEU A 26 42.07 30.47 -2.82
C LEU A 26 41.79 30.35 -4.31
N LEU A 27 42.07 29.17 -4.86
CA LEU A 27 41.49 28.75 -6.13
C LEU A 27 39.99 28.86 -5.91
N HIS A 28 39.44 29.99 -6.33
CA HIS A 28 38.00 30.20 -6.42
C HIS A 28 37.51 29.10 -7.35
N LYS A 29 36.99 28.00 -6.77
CA LYS A 29 36.22 27.03 -7.53
C LYS A 29 35.10 27.87 -8.13
N LYS A 30 35.13 28.08 -9.45
CA LYS A 30 33.98 28.61 -10.18
C LYS A 30 32.79 27.79 -9.69
N ASN A 31 31.88 28.41 -8.96
CA ASN A 31 30.57 27.85 -8.73
C ASN A 31 29.93 27.76 -10.11
N LYS A 32 30.17 26.64 -10.80
CA LYS A 32 29.38 26.27 -11.97
C LYS A 32 27.98 26.09 -11.41
N ALA A 33 27.13 27.11 -11.59
CA ALA A 33 25.70 26.94 -11.40
C ALA A 33 25.32 25.65 -12.15
N ARG A 34 24.63 24.73 -11.46
CA ARG A 34 24.10 23.54 -12.14
C ARG A 34 23.24 24.06 -13.30
N SER A 35 23.70 23.83 -14.53
CA SER A 35 23.00 24.24 -15.75
C SER A 35 21.74 23.42 -15.99
N ALA A 36 21.60 22.28 -15.31
CA ALA A 36 20.38 21.49 -15.31
C ALA A 36 19.38 22.03 -14.28
N PRO A 37 18.10 22.20 -14.65
CA PRO A 37 17.05 22.58 -13.71
C PRO A 37 16.98 21.55 -12.58
N ILE A 38 16.85 22.03 -11.33
CA ILE A 38 16.67 21.16 -10.17
C ILE A 38 15.33 20.43 -10.37
N LYS A 39 15.38 19.13 -10.61
CA LYS A 39 14.18 18.29 -10.75
C LYS A 39 13.38 18.34 -9.45
N THR A 40 12.08 18.58 -9.56
CA THR A 40 11.18 18.50 -8.39
C THR A 40 11.05 17.05 -7.92
N PRO A 41 10.74 16.82 -6.63
CA PRO A 41 10.46 15.48 -6.12
C PRO A 41 9.36 14.75 -6.90
N THR A 42 8.31 15.46 -7.33
CA THR A 42 7.26 14.95 -8.21
C THR A 42 7.78 14.45 -9.57
N MET A 43 8.69 15.19 -10.21
CA MET A 43 9.33 14.75 -11.46
C MET A 43 10.22 13.51 -11.24
N LEU A 44 10.98 13.48 -10.14
CA LEU A 44 11.80 12.32 -9.77
C LEU A 44 10.94 11.08 -9.51
N ALA A 45 9.77 11.25 -8.88
CA ALA A 45 8.81 10.18 -8.67
C ALA A 45 8.30 9.63 -10.02
N LEU A 46 7.92 10.52 -10.94
CA LEU A 46 7.41 10.12 -12.26
C LEU A 46 8.48 9.37 -13.08
N GLU A 47 9.73 9.86 -13.10
CA GLU A 47 10.84 9.17 -13.77
C GLU A 47 11.11 7.78 -13.17
N HIS A 48 11.08 7.68 -11.84
CA HIS A 48 11.21 6.41 -11.15
C HIS A 48 10.08 5.44 -11.52
N PHE A 49 8.83 5.93 -11.58
CA PHE A 49 7.68 5.12 -11.98
C PHE A 49 7.76 4.68 -13.43
N ASP A 50 8.13 5.57 -14.36
CA ASP A 50 8.31 5.21 -15.77
C ASP A 50 9.38 4.12 -15.95
N PHE A 51 10.50 4.22 -15.22
CA PHE A 51 11.57 3.21 -15.25
C PHE A 51 11.15 1.86 -14.66
N TYR A 52 10.48 1.87 -13.51
CA TYR A 52 10.19 0.65 -12.75
C TYR A 52 8.85 0.00 -13.14
N TYR A 53 7.78 0.79 -13.29
CA TYR A 53 6.45 0.30 -13.64
C TYR A 53 6.25 0.09 -15.15
N GLY A 54 6.99 0.81 -16.00
CA GLY A 54 6.93 0.64 -17.46
C GLY A 54 7.11 -0.83 -17.89
N PRO A 55 8.19 -1.51 -17.48
CA PRO A 55 8.41 -2.92 -17.80
C PRO A 55 7.39 -3.87 -17.16
N ILE A 56 6.91 -3.56 -15.94
CA ILE A 56 6.01 -4.44 -15.17
C ILE A 56 4.60 -4.45 -15.79
N PHE A 57 4.05 -3.27 -16.10
CA PHE A 57 2.69 -3.14 -16.62
C PHE A 57 2.62 -3.12 -18.15
N GLY A 58 3.77 -2.99 -18.83
CA GLY A 58 3.90 -3.06 -20.28
C GLY A 58 2.91 -2.14 -21.00
N LYS A 59 2.06 -2.73 -21.84
CA LYS A 59 1.05 -1.99 -22.62
C LYS A 59 0.00 -1.27 -21.77
N SER A 60 -0.21 -1.70 -20.51
CA SER A 60 -1.17 -1.04 -19.62
C SER A 60 -0.59 0.16 -18.87
N TRP A 61 0.74 0.31 -18.85
CA TRP A 61 1.42 1.41 -18.14
C TRP A 61 0.96 2.81 -18.58
N PRO A 62 0.87 3.15 -19.88
CA PRO A 62 0.45 4.49 -20.29
C PRO A 62 -0.94 4.88 -19.76
N SER A 63 -1.88 3.92 -19.71
CA SER A 63 -3.22 4.16 -19.14
C SER A 63 -3.16 4.40 -17.63
N ILE A 64 -2.36 3.61 -16.91
CA ILE A 64 -2.21 3.74 -15.46
C ILE A 64 -1.53 5.07 -15.12
N ARG A 65 -0.46 5.39 -15.84
CA ARG A 65 0.28 6.65 -15.74
C ARG A 65 -0.63 7.86 -15.95
N LEU A 66 -1.48 7.83 -16.98
CA LEU A 66 -2.46 8.89 -17.22
C LEU A 66 -3.45 9.02 -16.05
N GLY A 67 -3.95 7.90 -15.52
CA GLY A 67 -4.82 7.89 -14.34
C GLY A 67 -4.13 8.46 -13.08
N LEU A 68 -2.86 8.15 -12.86
CA LEU A 68 -2.08 8.68 -11.74
C LEU A 68 -1.90 10.21 -11.81
N LEU A 69 -1.69 10.75 -13.01
CA LEU A 69 -1.51 12.19 -13.25
C LEU A 69 -2.83 12.96 -13.33
N SER A 70 -3.95 12.27 -13.48
CA SER A 70 -5.29 12.88 -13.55
C SER A 70 -5.93 12.97 -12.15
N PRO A 71 -6.88 13.89 -11.92
CA PRO A 71 -7.67 13.94 -10.69
C PRO A 71 -8.32 12.60 -10.40
N HIS A 72 -8.21 12.15 -9.15
CA HIS A 72 -8.84 10.91 -8.72
C HIS A 72 -10.32 11.12 -8.46
N LYS A 73 -11.08 10.04 -8.57
CA LYS A 73 -12.52 10.04 -8.30
C LYS A 73 -12.77 9.74 -6.83
N TYR A 74 -13.76 10.40 -6.25
CA TYR A 74 -14.18 10.18 -4.88
C TYR A 74 -15.39 9.24 -4.79
N ILE A 75 -15.52 8.59 -3.64
CA ILE A 75 -16.75 7.98 -3.15
C ILE A 75 -17.17 8.74 -1.90
N ALA A 76 -18.48 8.99 -1.77
CA ALA A 76 -19.07 9.54 -0.57
C ALA A 76 -19.53 8.40 0.35
N ALA A 77 -18.80 8.19 1.45
CA ALA A 77 -19.20 7.30 2.51
C ALA A 77 -20.18 8.03 3.43
N MET A 78 -21.46 7.61 3.42
CA MET A 78 -22.51 8.30 4.15
C MET A 78 -22.35 8.10 5.65
N ASN A 79 -22.60 9.16 6.42
CA ASN A 79 -22.57 9.09 7.87
C ASN A 79 -23.93 8.64 8.41
N ASN A 80 -24.02 7.40 8.87
CA ASN A 80 -25.23 6.81 9.46
C ASN A 80 -25.63 7.47 10.78
N PHE A 81 -24.70 8.17 11.45
CA PHE A 81 -24.97 8.89 12.69
C PHE A 81 -25.49 10.32 12.45
N SER A 82 -25.59 10.76 11.19
CA SER A 82 -26.11 12.08 10.87
C SER A 82 -27.61 12.16 11.11
N SER A 83 -28.06 13.22 11.77
CA SER A 83 -29.48 13.51 12.01
C SER A 83 -30.35 13.60 10.75
N LYS A 84 -29.73 13.79 9.57
CA LYS A 84 -30.41 13.94 8.27
C LYS A 84 -29.97 12.87 7.26
N ALA A 85 -29.52 11.70 7.72
CA ALA A 85 -28.93 10.67 6.88
C ALA A 85 -29.76 10.35 5.62
N GLU A 86 -31.05 10.03 5.76
CA GLU A 86 -31.93 9.70 4.63
C GLU A 86 -32.05 10.85 3.61
N ARG A 87 -32.21 12.09 4.11
CA ARG A 87 -32.31 13.27 3.25
C ARG A 87 -31.01 13.53 2.48
N ASN A 88 -29.86 13.29 3.11
CA ASN A 88 -28.56 13.47 2.49
C ASN A 88 -28.29 12.42 1.41
N ILE A 89 -28.76 11.19 1.62
CA ILE A 89 -28.71 10.13 0.60
C ILE A 89 -29.55 10.53 -0.61
N GLN A 90 -30.81 10.93 -0.39
CA GLN A 90 -31.69 11.40 -1.46
C GLN A 90 -31.13 12.61 -2.22
N LEU A 91 -30.41 13.51 -1.53
CA LEU A 91 -29.75 14.65 -2.15
C LEU A 91 -28.66 14.17 -3.13
N ILE A 92 -27.81 13.24 -2.71
CA ILE A 92 -26.73 12.71 -3.53
C ILE A 92 -27.28 11.85 -4.69
N GLU A 93 -28.36 11.11 -4.47
CA GLU A 93 -29.07 10.39 -5.54
C GLU A 93 -29.61 11.33 -6.61
N LYS A 94 -30.18 12.48 -6.21
CA LYS A 94 -30.65 13.53 -7.14
C LYS A 94 -29.51 14.16 -7.95
N LEU A 95 -28.28 14.12 -7.46
CA LEU A 95 -27.10 14.56 -8.20
C LEU A 95 -26.63 13.51 -9.23
N GLY A 96 -27.27 12.34 -9.28
CA GLY A 96 -26.97 11.27 -10.23
C GLY A 96 -25.93 10.27 -9.73
N ALA A 97 -25.67 10.22 -8.42
CA ALA A 97 -24.91 9.14 -7.81
C ALA A 97 -25.84 7.98 -7.41
N PHE A 98 -25.30 6.76 -7.31
CA PHE A 98 -26.04 5.58 -6.88
C PHE A 98 -25.29 4.85 -5.77
N GLU A 99 -26.00 3.96 -5.06
CA GLU A 99 -25.41 3.15 -4.00
C GLU A 99 -24.64 1.95 -4.56
N LEU A 100 -23.33 1.93 -4.33
CA LEU A 100 -22.44 0.87 -4.82
C LEU A 100 -22.79 -0.49 -4.22
N LEU A 101 -22.94 -0.57 -2.89
CA LEU A 101 -23.11 -1.85 -2.20
C LEU A 101 -24.45 -2.50 -2.48
N ASP A 102 -25.51 -1.73 -2.71
CA ASP A 102 -26.80 -2.27 -3.16
C ASP A 102 -26.68 -2.95 -4.53
N THR A 103 -26.01 -2.28 -5.48
CA THR A 103 -25.72 -2.84 -6.81
C THR A 103 -24.95 -4.16 -6.71
N LEU A 104 -23.92 -4.23 -5.86
CA LEU A 104 -23.14 -5.46 -5.67
C LEU A 104 -23.96 -6.58 -5.02
N ARG A 105 -24.81 -6.26 -4.02
CA ARG A 105 -25.70 -7.23 -3.38
C ARG A 105 -26.73 -7.79 -4.36
N GLU A 106 -27.32 -6.95 -5.21
CA GLU A 106 -28.27 -7.40 -6.22
C GLU A 106 -27.61 -8.34 -7.23
N GLN A 107 -26.39 -8.03 -7.68
CA GLN A 107 -25.61 -8.91 -8.56
C GLN A 107 -25.35 -10.27 -7.92
N GLN A 108 -25.00 -10.32 -6.63
CA GLN A 108 -24.81 -11.57 -5.90
C GLN A 108 -26.11 -12.39 -5.81
N ARG A 109 -27.26 -11.74 -5.55
CA ARG A 109 -28.58 -12.41 -5.52
C ARG A 109 -28.94 -13.01 -6.89
N ARG A 110 -28.77 -12.25 -7.98
CA ARG A 110 -29.03 -12.73 -9.36
C ARG A 110 -28.19 -13.96 -9.71
N GLN A 111 -26.93 -14.03 -9.24
CA GLN A 111 -26.09 -15.21 -9.45
C GLN A 111 -26.52 -16.44 -8.65
N LYS A 112 -26.93 -16.24 -7.39
CA LYS A 112 -27.47 -17.32 -6.57
C LYS A 112 -28.71 -17.93 -7.23
N ASN A 113 -29.62 -17.08 -7.72
CA ASN A 113 -30.84 -17.53 -8.41
C ASN A 113 -30.53 -18.26 -9.73
N ARG A 114 -29.62 -17.74 -10.57
CA ARG A 114 -29.18 -18.45 -11.78
C ARG A 114 -28.58 -19.83 -11.49
N ARG A 115 -27.82 -19.97 -10.39
CA ARG A 115 -27.24 -21.25 -9.97
C ARG A 115 -28.28 -22.22 -9.40
N SER A 116 -29.30 -21.72 -8.69
CA SER A 116 -30.40 -22.57 -8.22
C SER A 116 -31.27 -23.06 -9.37
N ASP A 117 -31.49 -22.24 -10.40
CA ASP A 117 -32.28 -22.61 -11.59
C ASP A 117 -31.55 -23.63 -12.48
N LEU A 118 -30.21 -23.57 -12.53
CA LEU A 118 -29.38 -24.58 -13.20
C LEU A 118 -29.25 -25.88 -12.38
N GLY A 119 -29.35 -25.80 -11.05
CA GLY A 119 -29.31 -26.97 -10.16
C GLY A 119 -30.64 -27.74 -10.08
N SER A 120 -31.76 -27.11 -10.42
CA SER A 120 -33.06 -27.78 -10.57
C SER A 120 -33.28 -28.38 -11.97
N GLN A 121 -32.41 -28.06 -12.94
CA GLN A 121 -32.38 -28.65 -14.29
C GLN A 121 -31.27 -29.69 -14.50
N SER A 122 -30.64 -30.20 -13.45
CA SER A 122 -29.74 -31.37 -13.55
C SER A 122 -30.50 -32.68 -13.31
N GLY A 123 -31.55 -32.88 -14.11
CA GLY A 123 -32.31 -34.12 -14.21
C GLY A 123 -32.83 -34.26 -15.64
N ALA A 124 -32.15 -35.10 -16.42
CA ALA A 124 -32.44 -35.50 -17.80
C ALA A 124 -32.18 -34.45 -18.90
N ILE A 125 -30.95 -34.41 -19.43
CA ILE A 125 -30.69 -34.14 -20.85
C ILE A 125 -29.54 -35.07 -21.31
N GLU A 126 -29.85 -36.00 -22.21
CA GLU A 126 -28.89 -36.85 -22.94
C GLU A 126 -28.00 -36.01 -23.88
N PRO A 127 -26.77 -36.48 -24.19
CA PRO A 127 -25.81 -35.70 -24.96
C PRO A 127 -26.01 -35.96 -26.46
N ASP A 128 -26.54 -34.97 -27.19
CA ASP A 128 -26.33 -34.96 -28.64
C ASP A 128 -26.38 -33.54 -29.22
N LEU A 129 -25.50 -33.33 -30.21
CA LEU A 129 -25.45 -32.21 -31.17
C LEU A 129 -24.90 -30.85 -30.70
N VAL A 130 -23.56 -30.70 -30.73
CA VAL A 130 -22.90 -29.59 -31.46
C VAL A 130 -21.56 -30.10 -32.03
N LYS A 131 -21.59 -30.57 -33.28
CA LYS A 131 -20.45 -30.59 -34.20
C LYS A 131 -20.74 -29.56 -35.29
N ALA A 132 -19.67 -28.93 -35.81
CA ALA A 132 -19.60 -27.75 -36.68
C ALA A 132 -19.69 -26.45 -35.87
N GLU A 133 -18.71 -25.56 -35.82
CA GLU A 133 -17.71 -25.17 -36.82
C GLU A 133 -16.37 -24.83 -36.14
N SER A 134 -15.29 -25.52 -36.50
CA SER A 134 -13.93 -25.10 -36.17
C SER A 134 -13.00 -25.57 -37.27
N GLY A 135 -12.98 -24.79 -38.36
CA GLY A 135 -12.08 -25.00 -39.48
C GLY A 135 -11.39 -23.68 -39.81
N GLU A 136 -10.41 -23.26 -39.01
CA GLU A 136 -9.44 -22.24 -39.41
C GLU A 136 -8.02 -22.66 -39.00
N ASN A 137 -7.28 -23.09 -40.03
CA ASN A 137 -5.84 -23.18 -40.24
C ASN A 137 -4.90 -22.99 -39.02
N LEU A 138 -4.46 -24.13 -38.47
CA LEU A 138 -3.34 -24.25 -37.52
C LEU A 138 -1.95 -24.05 -38.17
N ASP A 139 -1.84 -24.06 -39.50
CA ASP A 139 -0.55 -23.86 -40.20
C ASP A 139 -0.19 -22.38 -40.40
N ALA A 140 -1.18 -21.46 -40.44
CA ALA A 140 -0.94 -20.02 -40.60
C ALA A 140 -0.43 -19.33 -39.31
N LEU A 141 -0.59 -19.96 -38.15
CA LEU A 141 -0.07 -19.47 -36.87
C LEU A 141 1.38 -19.87 -36.61
N ARG A 142 1.91 -20.85 -37.35
CA ARG A 142 3.26 -21.37 -37.19
C ARG A 142 4.31 -20.50 -37.88
N GLU A 143 3.99 -19.94 -39.05
CA GLU A 143 4.86 -18.97 -39.77
C GLU A 143 4.96 -17.59 -39.09
N ARG A 144 4.01 -17.23 -38.22
CA ARG A 144 4.07 -15.99 -37.43
C ARG A 144 4.97 -16.09 -36.20
N ALA A 145 5.25 -17.30 -35.70
CA ALA A 145 6.11 -17.50 -34.54
C ALA A 145 7.60 -17.37 -34.89
N GLU A 146 8.01 -17.78 -36.09
CA GLU A 146 9.40 -17.74 -36.54
C GLU A 146 9.88 -16.30 -36.85
N ASN A 147 8.96 -15.41 -37.26
CA ASN A 147 9.27 -14.01 -37.54
C ASN A 147 9.44 -13.12 -36.29
N VAL A 148 9.06 -13.61 -35.09
CA VAL A 148 9.26 -12.88 -33.82
C VAL A 148 10.66 -13.09 -33.25
N GLU A 149 11.34 -14.18 -33.65
CA GLU A 149 12.68 -14.51 -33.16
C GLU A 149 13.78 -13.73 -33.90
N PHE A 150 13.53 -13.36 -35.16
CA PHE A 150 14.44 -12.51 -35.95
C PHE A 150 14.50 -11.05 -35.47
N LEU A 151 13.41 -10.52 -34.90
CA LEU A 151 13.34 -9.14 -34.38
C LEU A 151 14.00 -8.96 -33.00
N LYS A 152 14.33 -10.05 -32.28
CA LYS A 152 15.07 -9.99 -31.00
C LYS A 152 16.58 -9.82 -31.18
N GLN A 153 17.13 -10.12 -32.37
CA GLN A 153 18.57 -9.97 -32.64
C GLN A 153 18.98 -8.56 -33.10
N THR A 154 18.04 -7.68 -33.46
CA THR A 154 18.35 -6.34 -34.02
C THR A 154 18.27 -5.19 -33.01
N ALA A 155 17.91 -5.44 -31.74
CA ALA A 155 17.77 -4.42 -30.70
C ALA A 155 19.03 -4.25 -29.80
N MET A 156 20.22 -4.55 -30.34
CA MET A 156 21.52 -4.22 -29.75
C MET A 156 22.20 -3.15 -30.59
N ARG A 157 21.91 -1.86 -30.31
CA ARG A 157 22.80 -0.71 -30.56
C ARG A 157 22.16 0.59 -30.10
N GLY A 158 22.74 1.16 -29.04
CA GLY A 158 22.36 2.44 -28.46
C GLY A 158 23.22 2.74 -27.23
N GLU A 159 24.54 2.62 -27.37
CA GLU A 159 25.50 3.07 -26.36
C GLU A 159 25.53 4.61 -26.34
N ALA A 160 24.91 5.21 -25.32
CA ALA A 160 25.23 6.55 -24.84
C ALA A 160 24.63 6.72 -23.44
N GLY A 161 25.43 6.45 -22.40
CA GLY A 161 24.99 6.64 -21.01
C GLY A 161 25.76 5.86 -19.94
N LEU A 162 26.93 5.30 -20.26
CA LEU A 162 27.84 4.74 -19.26
C LEU A 162 28.64 5.88 -18.60
N GLY A 163 28.16 6.32 -17.44
CA GLY A 163 28.88 7.20 -16.53
C GLY A 163 28.49 6.88 -15.09
N GLU A 164 29.46 6.40 -14.31
CA GLU A 164 29.41 5.99 -12.89
C GLU A 164 28.91 4.56 -12.60
N PHE A 165 29.65 3.58 -13.12
CA PHE A 165 29.68 2.21 -12.60
C PHE A 165 30.81 2.11 -11.55
N MET A 166 30.47 1.85 -10.28
CA MET A 166 31.42 1.31 -9.29
C MET A 166 31.33 -0.21 -9.36
N PRO A 167 32.45 -0.94 -9.55
CA PRO A 167 32.39 -2.40 -9.64
C PRO A 167 32.13 -3.00 -8.25
N PRO A 168 31.25 -4.02 -8.14
CA PRO A 168 31.18 -4.82 -6.92
C PRO A 168 32.44 -5.68 -6.79
N VAL A 169 32.98 -5.72 -5.58
CA VAL A 169 34.10 -6.58 -5.19
C VAL A 169 33.61 -8.04 -5.18
N LYS A 170 34.26 -8.87 -6.02
CA LYS A 170 34.21 -10.34 -6.12
C LYS A 170 32.83 -10.97 -6.41
N GLU A 171 32.67 -11.42 -7.65
CA GLU A 171 31.62 -12.35 -8.05
C GLU A 171 31.76 -13.67 -7.27
N LEU A 172 30.76 -14.01 -6.45
CA LEU A 172 30.57 -15.37 -5.97
C LEU A 172 29.71 -16.12 -6.98
N THR A 173 30.17 -17.30 -7.40
CA THR A 173 29.46 -18.16 -8.35
C THR A 173 28.26 -18.86 -7.69
N ARG A 174 27.29 -19.25 -8.53
CA ARG A 174 26.01 -19.87 -8.14
C ARG A 174 26.14 -21.15 -7.30
N GLU A 175 27.29 -21.82 -7.38
CA GLU A 175 27.63 -23.02 -6.61
C GLU A 175 28.07 -22.70 -5.18
N GLN A 176 28.60 -21.49 -4.93
CA GLN A 176 28.96 -21.02 -3.58
C GLN A 176 27.74 -20.53 -2.77
N LEU A 177 26.63 -20.20 -3.44
CA LEU A 177 25.36 -19.83 -2.80
C LEU A 177 24.59 -21.05 -2.24
N VAL A 178 24.92 -22.27 -2.67
CA VAL A 178 24.22 -23.50 -2.25
C VAL A 178 24.89 -24.15 -1.03
N MET A 179 26.14 -23.81 -0.71
CA MET A 179 26.91 -24.37 0.41
C MET A 179 26.75 -23.59 1.74
N GLY A 180 25.62 -22.91 1.93
CA GLY A 180 25.26 -22.23 3.18
C GLY A 180 24.29 -23.02 4.07
N ARG A 181 23.85 -24.21 3.65
CA ARG A 181 22.76 -24.95 4.33
C ARG A 181 23.19 -25.82 5.51
N ASP A 182 24.47 -26.16 5.67
CA ASP A 182 24.85 -27.29 6.56
C ASP A 182 25.66 -26.92 7.82
N HIS A 183 25.75 -25.64 8.22
CA HIS A 183 26.42 -25.27 9.48
C HIS A 183 25.67 -24.27 10.36
N PHE A 184 24.34 -24.36 10.45
CA PHE A 184 23.58 -23.78 11.56
C PHE A 184 22.87 -24.88 12.36
N SER A 185 23.67 -25.72 13.03
CA SER A 185 23.22 -26.44 14.22
C SER A 185 23.05 -25.41 15.36
N LEU A 186 21.94 -24.66 15.33
CA LEU A 186 21.55 -23.82 16.46
C LEU A 186 20.99 -24.72 17.56
N LYS A 187 21.78 -24.84 18.62
CA LYS A 187 21.31 -25.19 19.96
C LYS A 187 20.06 -24.37 20.25
N ARG A 188 18.97 -25.07 20.57
CA ARG A 188 17.79 -24.50 21.21
C ARG A 188 18.22 -23.99 22.58
N ASP A 189 18.53 -22.71 22.72
CA ASP A 189 18.53 -22.04 24.02
C ASP A 189 18.28 -20.52 23.86
N SER A 190 17.22 -20.04 24.51
CA SER A 190 16.87 -18.64 24.83
C SER A 190 16.78 -17.59 23.69
N LEU A 191 15.57 -17.44 23.11
CA LEU A 191 14.76 -16.19 23.04
C LEU A 191 15.39 -14.82 22.73
N SER A 192 16.48 -14.72 21.96
CA SER A 192 16.91 -13.46 21.33
C SER A 192 16.88 -13.58 19.81
N VAL A 193 15.72 -13.29 19.20
CA VAL A 193 15.58 -13.24 17.75
C VAL A 193 16.08 -11.87 17.26
N ASP A 194 17.18 -11.83 16.51
CA ASP A 194 17.65 -10.61 15.85
C ASP A 194 16.86 -10.36 14.55
N LEU A 195 15.60 -9.93 14.69
CA LEU A 195 14.77 -9.43 13.58
C LEU A 195 15.27 -8.09 12.99
N ASP A 196 16.43 -7.60 13.40
CA ASP A 196 17.09 -6.46 12.79
C ASP A 196 17.95 -6.85 11.57
N SER A 197 18.15 -8.15 11.34
CA SER A 197 18.80 -8.71 10.15
C SER A 197 17.83 -9.27 9.10
N ILE A 198 16.60 -8.75 9.03
CA ILE A 198 15.69 -9.07 7.91
C ILE A 198 16.32 -8.54 6.62
N SER A 199 16.75 -9.47 5.78
CA SER A 199 17.33 -9.25 4.46
C SER A 199 16.30 -8.82 3.41
N GLY A 200 15.02 -9.11 3.64
CA GLY A 200 13.93 -8.83 2.71
C GLY A 200 13.79 -9.88 1.60
N PHE A 201 14.47 -11.03 1.74
CA PHE A 201 14.42 -12.16 0.81
C PHE A 201 13.99 -13.48 1.48
N GLU A 202 13.56 -13.43 2.73
CA GLU A 202 13.13 -14.60 3.51
C GLU A 202 11.97 -15.35 2.85
N GLY A 203 11.13 -14.64 2.10
CA GLY A 203 9.97 -15.18 1.39
C GLY A 203 10.24 -15.72 -0.01
N VAL A 204 11.48 -15.64 -0.53
CA VAL A 204 11.75 -16.05 -1.92
C VAL A 204 11.48 -17.56 -2.09
N GLY A 205 10.47 -17.89 -2.88
CA GLY A 205 10.03 -19.28 -3.12
C GLY A 205 9.12 -19.85 -2.02
N PHE A 206 8.71 -19.03 -1.05
CA PHE A 206 7.71 -19.41 -0.06
C PHE A 206 6.33 -19.40 -0.73
N ASP A 207 5.65 -20.55 -0.69
CA ASP A 207 4.28 -20.66 -1.16
C ASP A 207 3.30 -20.60 0.01
N ILE A 208 2.26 -19.78 -0.14
CA ILE A 208 1.21 -19.60 0.85
C ILE A 208 0.00 -20.37 0.34
N PRO A 209 -0.56 -21.32 1.11
CA PRO A 209 -1.78 -22.03 0.74
C PRO A 209 -2.90 -21.04 0.43
N LYS A 210 -3.63 -21.27 -0.66
CA LYS A 210 -4.70 -20.38 -1.11
C LYS A 210 -6.05 -21.04 -0.98
N MET A 211 -7.00 -20.34 -0.38
CA MET A 211 -8.37 -20.78 -0.20
C MET A 211 -9.34 -19.72 -0.71
N ASP A 212 -10.41 -20.15 -1.36
CA ASP A 212 -11.44 -19.23 -1.84
C ASP A 212 -12.22 -18.62 -0.67
N ASP A 213 -12.51 -17.34 -0.79
CA ASP A 213 -13.27 -16.60 0.21
C ASP A 213 -14.56 -16.01 -0.37
N ARG A 214 -15.60 -15.99 0.44
CA ARG A 214 -16.88 -15.35 0.10
C ARG A 214 -17.11 -14.22 1.08
N ILE A 215 -17.30 -13.03 0.53
CA ILE A 215 -17.45 -11.79 1.31
C ILE A 215 -18.92 -11.38 1.32
N SER A 216 -19.41 -10.98 2.49
CA SER A 216 -20.72 -10.36 2.65
C SER A 216 -20.58 -8.85 2.67
N TYR A 217 -21.51 -8.15 2.00
CA TYR A 217 -21.52 -6.69 2.01
C TYR A 217 -22.41 -6.16 3.13
N PRO A 218 -21.90 -5.29 4.02
CA PRO A 218 -22.67 -4.78 5.16
C PRO A 218 -23.82 -3.87 4.70
N GLU A 219 -25.04 -4.15 5.19
CA GLU A 219 -26.25 -3.42 4.76
C GLU A 219 -26.32 -1.98 5.28
N ARG A 220 -25.72 -1.72 6.46
CA ARG A 220 -25.70 -0.39 7.05
C ARG A 220 -24.73 0.54 6.35
N LEU A 221 -23.67 0.02 5.72
CA LEU A 221 -22.69 0.87 5.06
C LEU A 221 -23.26 1.37 3.74
N LYS A 222 -23.40 2.69 3.60
CA LYS A 222 -23.91 3.31 2.36
C LYS A 222 -22.79 4.07 1.66
N LEU A 223 -22.48 3.65 0.45
CA LEU A 223 -21.39 4.20 -0.36
C LEU A 223 -21.97 4.76 -1.67
N MET A 224 -21.95 6.08 -1.82
CA MET A 224 -22.49 6.75 -3.00
C MET A 224 -21.37 7.03 -4.00
N ILE A 225 -21.61 6.67 -5.27
CA ILE A 225 -20.65 6.79 -6.36
C ILE A 225 -21.32 7.34 -7.62
N TYR A 226 -20.61 8.22 -8.34
CA TYR A 226 -21.05 8.63 -9.66
C TYR A 226 -20.78 7.56 -10.72
N PRO A 227 -21.63 7.44 -11.76
CA PRO A 227 -21.45 6.48 -12.84
C PRO A 227 -20.14 6.66 -13.60
N ARG A 228 -19.79 5.62 -14.35
CA ARG A 228 -18.59 5.60 -15.18
C ARG A 228 -18.54 6.81 -16.11
N SER A 229 -17.35 7.36 -16.29
CA SER A 229 -17.08 8.54 -17.13
C SER A 229 -17.68 9.86 -16.62
N ASN A 230 -18.40 9.86 -15.50
CA ASN A 230 -18.79 11.10 -14.82
C ASN A 230 -17.59 11.64 -14.02
N ILE A 231 -17.19 12.86 -14.35
CA ILE A 231 -16.05 13.59 -13.77
C ILE A 231 -16.46 14.64 -12.74
N ASN A 232 -17.74 14.72 -12.39
CA ASN A 232 -18.23 15.66 -11.40
C ASN A 232 -17.72 15.27 -10.01
N ASP A 233 -17.30 16.28 -9.25
CA ASP A 233 -16.96 16.12 -7.84
C ASP A 233 -18.21 16.14 -6.96
N PHE A 234 -18.12 15.49 -5.80
CA PHE A 234 -19.15 15.62 -4.78
C PHE A 234 -19.11 17.02 -4.16
N PRO A 235 -20.26 17.60 -3.82
CA PRO A 235 -20.28 18.83 -3.06
C PRO A 235 -19.66 18.61 -1.67
N SER A 236 -19.21 19.70 -1.05
CA SER A 236 -18.78 19.70 0.34
C SER A 236 -19.87 19.12 1.25
N PRO A 237 -19.50 18.31 2.26
CA PRO A 237 -20.46 17.69 3.14
C PRO A 237 -21.32 18.74 3.83
N SER A 238 -22.64 18.55 3.79
CA SER A 238 -23.54 19.29 4.65
C SER A 238 -23.28 18.91 6.10
N TYR A 239 -23.51 19.85 7.01
CA TYR A 239 -23.44 19.59 8.44
C TYR A 239 -24.84 19.35 8.99
N GLY A 240 -24.96 18.33 9.84
CA GLY A 240 -26.18 18.06 10.60
C GLY A 240 -26.40 19.11 11.68
N LEU A 241 -27.45 18.92 12.47
CA LEU A 241 -27.86 19.88 13.50
C LEU A 241 -26.80 20.09 14.59
N ARG A 242 -25.88 19.14 14.77
CA ARG A 242 -24.86 19.14 15.82
C ARG A 242 -23.45 19.36 15.26
N GLY A 243 -23.33 19.74 13.98
CA GLY A 243 -22.05 19.92 13.32
C GLY A 243 -21.41 18.62 12.81
N GLU A 244 -22.15 17.51 12.80
CA GLU A 244 -21.68 16.25 12.23
C GLU A 244 -21.70 16.31 10.68
N PRO A 245 -20.60 15.99 9.99
CA PRO A 245 -20.59 15.94 8.54
C PRO A 245 -21.46 14.80 8.02
N SER A 246 -22.17 15.07 6.92
CA SER A 246 -23.15 14.15 6.33
C SER A 246 -22.52 12.97 5.59
N TRP A 247 -21.32 13.16 5.04
CA TRP A 247 -20.53 12.12 4.37
C TRP A 247 -19.04 12.39 4.48
N TYR A 248 -18.24 11.35 4.30
CA TYR A 248 -16.78 11.40 4.19
C TYR A 248 -16.36 11.10 2.74
N LEU A 249 -15.62 12.01 2.13
CA LEU A 249 -15.07 11.80 0.78
C LEU A 249 -13.74 11.07 0.87
N MET A 250 -13.61 9.98 0.12
CA MET A 250 -12.37 9.22 0.03
C MET A 250 -12.21 8.57 -1.34
N ASP A 251 -11.00 8.12 -1.63
CA ASP A 251 -10.74 7.31 -2.83
C ASP A 251 -11.55 6.02 -2.76
N GLY A 252 -12.29 5.73 -3.83
CA GLY A 252 -13.11 4.54 -3.93
C GLY A 252 -12.34 3.23 -3.79
N ALA A 253 -11.05 3.19 -4.10
CA ALA A 253 -10.25 1.99 -3.87
C ALA A 253 -10.00 1.72 -2.36
N SER A 254 -10.07 2.76 -1.52
CA SER A 254 -9.82 2.65 -0.06
C SER A 254 -10.95 1.95 0.71
N ILE A 255 -12.10 1.68 0.08
CA ILE A 255 -13.16 0.87 0.69
C ILE A 255 -12.82 -0.62 0.67
N VAL A 256 -12.03 -1.05 -0.32
CA VAL A 256 -11.82 -2.47 -0.62
C VAL A 256 -11.09 -3.22 0.52
N PRO A 257 -10.10 -2.64 1.23
CA PRO A 257 -9.53 -3.29 2.42
C PRO A 257 -10.57 -3.59 3.51
N ILE A 258 -11.51 -2.68 3.75
CA ILE A 258 -12.55 -2.86 4.78
C ILE A 258 -13.58 -3.89 4.35
N LEU A 259 -14.00 -3.86 3.08
CA LEU A 259 -14.90 -4.89 2.52
C LEU A 259 -14.23 -6.27 2.53
N ALA A 260 -12.94 -6.35 2.17
CA ALA A 260 -12.17 -7.59 2.18
C ALA A 260 -12.06 -8.20 3.58
N LEU A 261 -12.01 -7.37 4.63
CA LEU A 261 -11.88 -7.84 6.01
C LEU A 261 -13.10 -8.66 6.45
N ASP A 262 -14.27 -8.41 5.85
CA ASP A 262 -15.53 -9.09 6.14
C ASP A 262 -15.79 -9.09 7.65
N LEU A 263 -15.95 -7.87 8.20
CA LEU A 263 -16.24 -7.64 9.61
C LEU A 263 -17.56 -8.32 9.98
N GLN A 264 -17.60 -9.02 11.10
CA GLN A 264 -18.81 -9.66 11.63
C GLN A 264 -19.25 -9.01 12.94
N GLU A 265 -20.51 -9.23 13.30
CA GLU A 265 -21.07 -8.74 14.55
C GLU A 265 -20.35 -9.35 15.76
N GLY A 266 -20.03 -8.51 16.75
CA GLY A 266 -19.39 -8.97 17.99
C GLY A 266 -17.86 -9.07 17.93
N GLU A 267 -17.25 -8.90 16.76
CA GLU A 267 -15.79 -9.01 16.58
C GLU A 267 -15.02 -7.77 17.06
N THR A 268 -13.77 -7.98 17.46
CA THR A 268 -12.80 -6.94 17.80
C THR A 268 -11.94 -6.62 16.58
N PHE A 269 -12.09 -5.39 16.08
CA PHE A 269 -11.35 -4.85 14.96
C PHE A 269 -10.13 -4.05 15.43
N PHE A 270 -8.98 -4.26 14.79
CA PHE A 270 -7.75 -3.51 15.04
C PHE A 270 -7.18 -2.91 13.77
N ASP A 271 -7.02 -1.59 13.76
CA ASP A 271 -6.37 -0.83 12.70
C ASP A 271 -4.96 -0.42 13.16
N MET A 272 -3.93 -1.03 12.59
CA MET A 272 -2.54 -0.87 13.03
C MET A 272 -1.94 0.49 12.70
N CYS A 273 -2.45 1.15 11.66
CA CYS A 273 -1.91 2.37 11.07
C CYS A 273 -3.08 3.30 10.66
N ALA A 274 -3.91 3.62 11.65
CA ALA A 274 -5.26 4.12 11.46
C ALA A 274 -5.35 5.54 10.89
N ALA A 275 -4.40 6.42 11.19
CA ALA A 275 -4.54 7.83 10.83
C ALA A 275 -4.35 8.05 9.32
N PRO A 276 -5.13 8.92 8.66
CA PRO A 276 -5.99 9.97 9.23
C PRO A 276 -7.37 9.51 9.72
N GLY A 277 -7.75 8.25 9.50
CA GLY A 277 -8.97 7.65 10.07
C GLY A 277 -10.06 7.25 9.11
N GLY A 278 -9.90 7.45 7.79
CA GLY A 278 -10.95 7.13 6.82
C GLY A 278 -11.38 5.66 6.84
N LYS A 279 -10.42 4.73 6.92
CA LYS A 279 -10.72 3.28 6.96
C LYS A 279 -11.32 2.86 8.30
N SER A 280 -10.83 3.42 9.41
CA SER A 280 -11.41 3.17 10.73
C SER A 280 -12.83 3.72 10.85
N LEU A 281 -13.09 4.90 10.26
CA LEU A 281 -14.45 5.47 10.15
C LEU A 281 -15.36 4.56 9.33
N LEU A 282 -14.91 4.06 8.16
CA LEU A 282 -15.69 3.09 7.38
C LEU A 282 -16.04 1.84 8.19
N ALA A 283 -15.08 1.30 8.95
CA ALA A 283 -15.32 0.14 9.80
C ALA A 283 -16.40 0.44 10.86
N ILE A 284 -16.39 1.62 11.47
CA ILE A 284 -17.40 2.04 12.44
C ILE A 284 -18.77 2.23 11.77
N GLN A 285 -18.81 2.80 10.56
CA GLN A 285 -20.05 2.99 9.80
C GLN A 285 -20.73 1.66 9.41
N THR A 286 -20.01 0.54 9.40
CA THR A 286 -20.65 -0.79 9.23
C THR A 286 -21.57 -1.16 10.40
N GLY A 287 -21.29 -0.63 11.60
CA GLY A 287 -22.04 -0.95 12.82
C GLY A 287 -21.86 -2.37 13.36
N LEU A 288 -20.95 -3.17 12.78
CA LEU A 288 -20.71 -4.57 13.12
C LEU A 288 -19.70 -4.80 14.27
N PRO A 289 -18.53 -4.11 14.32
CA PRO A 289 -17.52 -4.46 15.31
C PRO A 289 -17.98 -4.09 16.72
N ARG A 290 -17.73 -4.98 17.68
CA ARG A 290 -17.96 -4.71 19.11
C ARG A 290 -16.98 -3.68 19.63
N LYS A 291 -15.72 -3.75 19.20
CA LYS A 291 -14.64 -2.89 19.66
C LYS A 291 -13.72 -2.55 18.50
N VAL A 292 -13.33 -1.28 18.41
CA VAL A 292 -12.48 -0.74 17.35
C VAL A 292 -11.24 -0.16 18.00
N VAL A 293 -10.10 -0.80 17.79
CA VAL A 293 -8.81 -0.33 18.29
C VAL A 293 -8.07 0.33 17.15
N CYS A 294 -7.70 1.59 17.31
CA CYS A 294 -6.98 2.35 16.29
C CYS A 294 -5.60 2.75 16.82
N ASN A 295 -4.56 2.40 16.07
CA ASN A 295 -3.17 2.68 16.42
C ASN A 295 -2.49 3.55 15.37
N ASP A 296 -1.72 4.54 15.80
CA ASP A 296 -0.74 5.22 14.95
C ASP A 296 0.48 5.65 15.78
N LYS A 297 1.68 5.51 15.20
CA LYS A 297 2.94 5.86 15.88
C LYS A 297 3.06 7.37 16.17
N LYS A 298 2.59 8.22 15.26
CA LYS A 298 2.82 9.68 15.32
C LYS A 298 1.69 10.39 16.05
N MET A 299 2.00 11.12 17.12
CA MET A 299 1.02 11.91 17.89
C MET A 299 0.20 12.89 17.05
N ALA A 300 0.85 13.61 16.13
CA ALA A 300 0.14 14.55 15.26
C ALA A 300 -0.93 13.86 14.39
N ARG A 301 -0.63 12.66 13.89
CA ARG A 301 -1.55 11.84 13.09
C ARG A 301 -2.66 11.24 13.96
N LEU A 302 -2.33 10.76 15.16
CA LEU A 302 -3.34 10.30 16.11
C LEU A 302 -4.31 11.44 16.52
N GLY A 303 -3.81 12.66 16.64
CA GLY A 303 -4.63 13.85 16.86
C GLY A 303 -5.59 14.14 15.70
N GLN A 304 -5.18 13.92 14.44
CA GLN A 304 -6.06 14.02 13.28
C GLN A 304 -7.16 12.95 13.32
N LEU A 305 -6.79 11.70 13.61
CA LEU A 305 -7.74 10.60 13.79
C LEU A 305 -8.76 10.92 14.89
N ARG A 306 -8.30 11.38 16.06
CA ARG A 306 -9.19 11.74 17.18
C ARG A 306 -10.18 12.83 16.78
N ARG A 307 -9.73 13.87 16.06
CA ARG A 307 -10.62 14.92 15.56
C ARG A 307 -11.63 14.37 14.56
N ALA A 308 -11.21 13.52 13.63
CA ALA A 308 -12.11 12.90 12.65
C ALA A 308 -13.18 12.05 13.36
N LEU A 309 -12.81 11.25 14.35
CA LEU A 309 -13.75 10.44 15.13
C LEU A 309 -14.75 11.30 15.90
N ILE A 310 -14.29 12.33 16.63
CA ILE A 310 -15.17 13.24 17.39
C ILE A 310 -16.14 13.99 16.45
N MET A 311 -15.68 14.40 15.27
CA MET A 311 -16.55 15.10 14.32
C MET A 311 -17.64 14.19 13.73
N PHE A 312 -17.32 12.94 13.43
CA PHE A 312 -18.23 12.02 12.75
C PHE A 312 -19.15 11.24 13.70
N LEU A 313 -18.75 11.07 14.96
CA LEU A 313 -19.46 10.28 15.97
C LEU A 313 -20.06 11.20 17.02
N PRO A 314 -21.40 11.34 17.10
CA PRO A 314 -22.04 12.13 18.13
C PRO A 314 -21.93 11.46 19.51
N GLU A 315 -21.77 12.27 20.57
CA GLU A 315 -21.60 11.81 21.96
C GLU A 315 -22.85 11.07 22.50
N ASP A 316 -24.05 11.40 21.99
CA ASP A 316 -25.33 10.89 22.51
C ASP A 316 -25.81 9.55 21.91
N GLN A 317 -25.29 9.11 20.76
CA GLN A 317 -25.87 7.97 20.01
C GLN A 317 -25.15 6.63 20.14
N GLY A 318 -24.36 6.44 21.21
CA GLY A 318 -24.18 5.09 21.75
C GLY A 318 -22.85 4.84 22.42
N ASP A 319 -22.73 3.61 22.92
CA ASP A 319 -21.53 2.99 23.50
C ASP A 319 -20.27 3.10 22.63
N TRP A 320 -20.32 3.67 21.42
CA TRP A 320 -19.19 3.77 20.50
C TRP A 320 -18.00 4.54 21.09
N ALA A 321 -18.25 5.53 21.96
CA ALA A 321 -17.19 6.20 22.69
C ALA A 321 -16.36 5.22 23.54
N ASP A 322 -17.03 4.26 24.19
CA ASP A 322 -16.39 3.22 25.02
C ASP A 322 -15.84 2.05 24.18
N ARG A 323 -16.39 1.84 22.97
CA ARG A 323 -15.94 0.80 22.03
C ARG A 323 -14.67 1.19 21.27
N ILE A 324 -14.35 2.48 21.17
CA ILE A 324 -13.19 2.96 20.41
C ILE A 324 -11.99 3.17 21.33
N VAL A 325 -10.88 2.52 21.02
CA VAL A 325 -9.63 2.66 21.79
C VAL A 325 -8.53 3.20 20.90
N LEU A 326 -7.96 4.35 21.28
CA LEU A 326 -6.81 4.94 20.61
C LEU A 326 -5.52 4.48 21.30
N LYS A 327 -4.57 3.95 20.52
CA LYS A 327 -3.25 3.52 20.99
C LYS A 327 -2.14 4.25 20.22
N GLN A 328 -1.02 4.47 20.90
CA GLN A 328 0.21 4.97 20.29
C GLN A 328 1.34 3.96 20.52
N LYS A 329 1.41 2.95 19.67
CA LYS A 329 2.46 1.93 19.67
C LYS A 329 3.15 1.91 18.31
N ASP A 330 4.45 1.65 18.34
CA ASP A 330 5.22 1.45 17.11
C ASP A 330 4.97 0.05 16.56
N ALA A 331 4.17 -0.04 15.50
CA ALA A 331 3.85 -1.29 14.82
C ALA A 331 5.07 -2.01 14.23
N THR A 332 6.22 -1.33 14.06
CA THR A 332 7.48 -1.94 13.59
C THR A 332 8.30 -2.61 14.69
N ASN A 333 8.00 -2.33 15.97
CA ASN A 333 8.76 -2.90 17.08
C ASN A 333 8.31 -4.33 17.34
N VAL A 334 9.08 -5.32 16.89
CA VAL A 334 8.73 -6.74 17.05
C VAL A 334 9.02 -7.25 18.47
N LYS A 335 10.15 -6.83 19.08
CA LYS A 335 10.60 -7.28 20.41
C LYS A 335 9.68 -6.78 21.53
N GLY A 336 9.24 -5.52 21.45
CA GLY A 336 8.37 -4.89 22.44
C GLY A 336 6.87 -4.99 22.14
N TRP A 337 6.45 -5.82 21.18
CA TRP A 337 5.04 -5.98 20.83
C TRP A 337 4.33 -6.91 21.81
N ASP A 338 3.37 -6.37 22.55
CA ASP A 338 2.62 -7.01 23.64
C ASP A 338 1.17 -7.37 23.26
N GLU A 339 0.68 -6.89 22.12
CA GLU A 339 -0.69 -7.13 21.64
C GLU A 339 -0.77 -8.47 20.88
N LEU A 340 -0.69 -9.60 21.58
CA LEU A 340 -0.65 -10.93 20.98
C LEU A 340 -2.03 -11.61 21.05
N GLN A 341 -2.53 -12.12 19.91
CA GLN A 341 -3.80 -12.85 19.82
C GLN A 341 -5.02 -12.14 20.42
N CYS A 342 -5.03 -10.80 20.43
CA CYS A 342 -6.08 -10.01 21.07
C CYS A 342 -7.24 -9.67 20.13
N TYR A 343 -7.08 -9.85 18.82
CA TYR A 343 -8.00 -9.31 17.81
C TYR A 343 -8.52 -10.36 16.85
N ASP A 344 -9.77 -10.20 16.43
CA ASP A 344 -10.43 -11.10 15.49
C ASP A 344 -10.09 -10.72 14.05
N LYS A 345 -10.04 -9.42 13.80
CA LYS A 345 -9.84 -8.79 12.50
C LYS A 345 -8.79 -7.71 12.61
N VAL A 346 -7.73 -7.78 11.81
CA VAL A 346 -6.65 -6.79 11.80
C VAL A 346 -6.51 -6.17 10.42
N LEU A 347 -6.49 -4.84 10.35
CA LEU A 347 -6.12 -4.08 9.17
C LEU A 347 -4.69 -3.56 9.33
N ALA A 348 -3.83 -3.97 8.42
CA ALA A 348 -2.47 -3.47 8.26
C ALA A 348 -2.40 -2.58 7.01
N ASP A 349 -2.97 -1.37 7.11
CA ASP A 349 -2.85 -0.34 6.09
C ASP A 349 -1.52 0.42 6.25
N VAL A 350 -0.46 -0.14 5.70
CA VAL A 350 0.90 0.27 6.04
C VAL A 350 1.34 1.55 5.35
N PRO A 351 2.24 2.35 5.96
CA PRO A 351 2.84 3.49 5.28
C PRO A 351 3.58 3.02 4.01
N CYS A 352 3.19 3.59 2.87
CA CYS A 352 3.66 3.27 1.52
C CYS A 352 4.32 4.48 0.86
N SER A 353 5.01 4.24 -0.27
CA SER A 353 5.48 5.32 -1.16
C SER A 353 4.38 6.26 -1.64
N SER A 354 3.09 5.87 -1.52
CA SER A 354 1.92 6.71 -1.81
C SER A 354 1.96 7.29 -3.22
N ASP A 355 2.02 6.41 -4.22
CA ASP A 355 2.41 6.75 -5.58
C ASP A 355 1.64 7.93 -6.18
N ARG A 356 0.31 7.98 -5.98
CA ARG A 356 -0.51 9.12 -6.42
C ARG A 356 -0.16 10.40 -5.68
N LEU A 357 -0.07 10.36 -4.35
CA LEU A 357 0.27 11.52 -3.53
C LEU A 357 1.66 12.07 -3.88
N SER A 358 2.62 11.18 -4.14
CA SER A 358 3.98 11.53 -4.57
C SER A 358 4.06 12.21 -5.95
N LEU A 359 3.02 12.14 -6.78
CA LEU A 359 2.95 12.86 -8.05
C LEU A 359 2.23 14.21 -7.93
N ILE A 360 1.43 14.40 -6.89
CA ILE A 360 0.62 15.60 -6.69
C ILE A 360 1.30 16.58 -5.72
N GLN A 361 1.95 16.07 -4.67
CA GLN A 361 2.48 16.87 -3.57
C GLN A 361 4.01 16.76 -3.49
N ASP A 362 4.69 17.92 -3.52
CA ASP A 362 6.14 17.97 -3.29
C ASP A 362 6.48 17.97 -1.79
N GLU A 363 5.62 18.51 -0.93
CA GLU A 363 5.78 18.55 0.54
C GLU A 363 5.78 17.15 1.17
N GLY A 364 6.81 16.81 1.95
CA GLY A 364 6.93 15.50 2.59
C GLY A 364 7.10 14.32 1.62
N ASN A 365 7.40 14.57 0.35
CA ASN A 365 7.45 13.54 -0.68
C ASN A 365 8.60 12.53 -0.48
N MET A 366 8.28 11.24 -0.53
CA MET A 366 9.22 10.12 -0.36
C MET A 366 10.31 10.04 -1.45
N PHE A 367 10.13 10.72 -2.58
CA PHE A 367 11.09 10.74 -3.70
C PHE A 367 12.07 11.92 -3.65
N ARG A 368 12.04 12.72 -2.56
CA ARG A 368 13.09 13.70 -2.27
C ARG A 368 14.43 12.99 -2.09
N THR A 369 15.53 13.60 -2.54
CA THR A 369 16.87 13.01 -2.45
C THR A 369 17.27 12.62 -1.02
N SER A 370 16.83 13.39 -0.01
CA SER A 370 17.08 13.10 1.41
C SER A 370 16.33 11.88 1.94
N ALA A 371 15.21 11.51 1.33
CA ALA A 371 14.33 10.41 1.77
C ALA A 371 14.68 9.06 1.10
N MET A 372 15.73 8.99 0.27
CA MET A 372 16.10 7.77 -0.45
C MET A 372 16.29 6.56 0.48
N ARG A 373 17.02 6.73 1.59
CA ARG A 373 17.24 5.65 2.57
C ARG A 373 15.93 5.21 3.22
N GLU A 374 15.07 6.16 3.57
CA GLU A 374 13.76 5.86 4.16
C GLU A 374 12.88 5.08 3.18
N ARG A 375 12.90 5.45 1.90
CA ARG A 375 12.15 4.78 0.83
C ARG A 375 12.60 3.33 0.60
N LEU A 376 13.91 3.07 0.63
CA LEU A 376 14.45 1.70 0.50
C LEU A 376 14.16 0.84 1.73
N ASP A 377 13.98 1.46 2.89
CA ASP A 377 13.65 0.79 4.15
C ASP A 377 12.14 0.50 4.31
N LEU A 378 11.28 1.07 3.45
CA LEU A 378 9.82 0.87 3.52
C LEU A 378 9.42 -0.62 3.50
N PRO A 379 9.89 -1.48 2.58
CA PRO A 379 9.50 -2.89 2.56
C PRO A 379 9.87 -3.63 3.86
N HIS A 380 11.01 -3.29 4.47
CA HIS A 380 11.44 -3.87 5.74
C HIS A 380 10.51 -3.46 6.88
N LYS A 381 10.16 -2.17 6.97
CA LYS A 381 9.18 -1.67 7.95
C LYS A 381 7.80 -2.31 7.75
N GLN A 382 7.34 -2.41 6.51
CA GLN A 382 6.04 -3.01 6.16
C GLN A 382 6.00 -4.49 6.53
N THR A 383 7.09 -5.22 6.30
CA THR A 383 7.25 -6.62 6.73
C THR A 383 7.14 -6.75 8.25
N LYS A 384 7.86 -5.91 9.02
CA LYS A 384 7.77 -5.89 10.49
C LYS A 384 6.34 -5.62 10.98
N ILE A 385 5.63 -4.67 10.36
CA ILE A 385 4.23 -4.36 10.69
C ILE A 385 3.33 -5.56 10.40
N LEU A 386 3.45 -6.19 9.22
CA LEU A 386 2.62 -7.34 8.85
C LEU A 386 2.90 -8.57 9.74
N VAL A 387 4.15 -8.82 10.12
CA VAL A 387 4.49 -9.86 11.11
C VAL A 387 3.79 -9.60 12.43
N ASN A 388 3.83 -8.36 12.93
CA ASN A 388 3.11 -7.99 14.15
C ASN A 388 1.59 -8.09 13.98
N ALA A 389 1.04 -7.78 12.80
CA ALA A 389 -0.39 -7.99 12.50
C ALA A 389 -0.78 -9.46 12.65
N LEU A 390 0.01 -10.37 12.08
CA LEU A 390 -0.18 -11.82 12.15
C LEU A 390 -0.02 -12.36 13.58
N ARG A 391 0.84 -11.74 14.40
CA ARG A 391 0.97 -12.06 15.83
C ARG A 391 -0.22 -11.55 16.66
N SER A 392 -0.80 -10.42 16.25
CA SER A 392 -1.89 -9.76 16.96
C SER A 392 -3.26 -10.41 16.74
N VAL A 393 -3.45 -11.05 15.59
CA VAL A 393 -4.69 -11.76 15.26
C VAL A 393 -4.78 -13.09 16.02
N ARG A 394 -5.98 -13.41 16.51
CA ARG A 394 -6.30 -14.72 17.09
C ARG A 394 -6.16 -15.84 16.05
N ILE A 395 -6.02 -17.06 16.53
CA ILE A 395 -6.10 -18.25 15.67
C ILE A 395 -7.49 -18.28 15.01
N GLY A 396 -7.54 -18.49 13.70
CA GLY A 396 -8.75 -18.46 12.89
C GLY A 396 -9.20 -17.06 12.44
N GLY A 397 -8.65 -15.99 13.02
CA GLY A 397 -8.92 -14.61 12.62
C GLY A 397 -8.23 -14.22 11.32
N THR A 398 -8.57 -13.05 10.79
CA THR A 398 -8.09 -12.58 9.48
C THR A 398 -7.36 -11.24 9.55
N VAL A 399 -6.29 -11.12 8.78
CA VAL A 399 -5.52 -9.90 8.56
C VAL A 399 -5.72 -9.45 7.12
N VAL A 400 -6.03 -8.18 6.92
CA VAL A 400 -5.96 -7.54 5.60
C VAL A 400 -4.76 -6.63 5.57
N TYR A 401 -3.83 -6.92 4.68
CA TYR A 401 -2.71 -6.05 4.35
C TYR A 401 -3.10 -5.17 3.16
N SER A 402 -2.91 -3.85 3.29
CA SER A 402 -3.16 -2.92 2.19
C SER A 402 -2.07 -1.89 2.03
N THR A 403 -1.87 -1.48 0.77
CA THR A 403 -0.96 -0.38 0.40
C THR A 403 -1.57 0.45 -0.71
N CYS A 404 -1.04 1.67 -0.83
CA CYS A 404 -1.41 2.67 -1.82
C CYS A 404 -0.35 2.80 -2.94
N THR A 405 0.33 1.69 -3.29
CA THR A 405 1.43 1.66 -4.26
C THR A 405 1.27 0.54 -5.28
N LEU A 406 1.80 0.77 -6.49
CA LEU A 406 1.88 -0.22 -7.56
C LEU A 406 3.12 -1.15 -7.43
N SER A 407 4.01 -0.89 -6.47
CA SER A 407 5.28 -1.60 -6.32
C SER A 407 5.12 -3.05 -5.82
N PRO A 408 5.51 -4.07 -6.62
CA PRO A 408 5.43 -5.47 -6.19
C PRO A 408 6.31 -5.78 -4.97
N VAL A 409 7.42 -5.07 -4.81
CA VAL A 409 8.34 -5.23 -3.66
C VAL A 409 7.66 -4.82 -2.36
N GLN A 410 6.84 -3.77 -2.39
CA GLN A 410 6.04 -3.35 -1.24
C GLN A 410 4.74 -4.15 -1.12
N ASN A 411 4.32 -4.89 -2.14
CA ASN A 411 3.05 -5.61 -2.17
C ASN A 411 3.26 -7.10 -1.92
N GLU A 412 3.36 -7.90 -2.99
CA GLU A 412 3.55 -9.36 -2.90
C GLU A 412 4.83 -9.72 -2.15
N GLY A 413 5.93 -8.97 -2.35
CA GLY A 413 7.19 -9.21 -1.66
C GLY A 413 7.09 -9.12 -0.14
N VAL A 414 6.35 -8.13 0.38
CA VAL A 414 6.12 -7.99 1.83
C VAL A 414 5.27 -9.13 2.38
N VAL A 415 4.23 -9.53 1.65
CA VAL A 415 3.34 -10.64 2.06
C VAL A 415 4.13 -11.94 2.17
N GLU A 416 4.97 -12.24 1.17
CA GLU A 416 5.83 -13.43 1.16
C GLU A 416 6.82 -13.43 2.32
N ASN A 417 7.56 -12.33 2.50
CA ASN A 417 8.56 -12.21 3.55
C ASN A 417 7.92 -12.31 4.94
N ALA A 418 6.80 -11.63 5.17
CA ALA A 418 6.12 -11.66 6.46
C ALA A 418 5.57 -13.05 6.78
N ALA A 419 5.02 -13.76 5.81
CA ALA A 419 4.53 -15.13 5.99
C ALA A 419 5.68 -16.11 6.33
N ALA A 420 6.83 -15.96 5.67
CA ALA A 420 8.02 -16.75 5.96
C ALA A 420 8.55 -16.51 7.38
N ILE A 421 8.76 -15.26 7.75
CA ILE A 421 9.25 -14.86 9.08
C ILE A 421 8.27 -15.31 10.16
N ALA A 422 6.96 -15.15 9.93
CA ALA A 422 5.92 -15.59 10.87
C ALA A 422 5.98 -17.11 11.11
N ARG A 423 6.21 -17.90 10.06
CA ARG A 423 6.32 -19.36 10.16
C ARG A 423 7.61 -19.80 10.87
N GLU A 424 8.74 -19.25 10.47
CA GLU A 424 10.07 -19.70 10.95
C GLU A 424 10.36 -19.25 12.38
N HIS A 425 10.03 -18.01 12.73
CA HIS A 425 10.38 -17.43 14.04
C HIS A 425 9.28 -17.52 15.08
N PHE A 426 8.01 -17.55 14.66
CA PHE A 426 6.87 -17.52 15.57
C PHE A 426 5.96 -18.75 15.46
N GLY A 427 6.24 -19.69 14.54
CA GLY A 427 5.43 -20.89 14.33
C GLY A 427 4.03 -20.60 13.78
N ILE A 428 3.78 -19.38 13.30
CA ILE A 428 2.46 -18.95 12.83
C ILE A 428 2.26 -19.44 11.41
N LYS A 429 1.22 -20.23 11.19
CA LYS A 429 0.83 -20.69 9.85
C LYS A 429 -0.26 -19.78 9.30
N VAL A 430 -0.11 -19.36 8.05
CA VAL A 430 -1.06 -18.48 7.37
C VAL A 430 -1.55 -19.10 6.06
N GLU A 431 -2.79 -18.80 5.71
CA GLU A 431 -3.38 -19.06 4.39
C GLU A 431 -3.81 -17.74 3.74
N GLU A 432 -3.67 -17.64 2.42
CA GLU A 432 -4.26 -16.56 1.64
C GLU A 432 -5.74 -16.87 1.40
N ARG A 433 -6.61 -15.93 1.74
CA ARG A 433 -8.03 -15.94 1.40
C ARG A 433 -8.21 -15.18 0.08
N LYS A 434 -8.40 -15.90 -1.02
CA LYS A 434 -8.55 -15.30 -2.34
C LYS A 434 -9.78 -14.42 -2.41
N LEU A 435 -9.60 -13.25 -2.99
CA LEU A 435 -10.64 -12.23 -3.14
C LEU A 435 -11.36 -12.31 -4.49
N ASP A 436 -11.26 -13.43 -5.21
CA ASP A 436 -11.75 -13.59 -6.59
C ASP A 436 -13.25 -13.33 -6.74
N ALA A 437 -14.06 -13.73 -5.75
CA ALA A 437 -15.50 -13.46 -5.76
C ALA A 437 -15.79 -11.95 -5.73
N MET A 438 -15.17 -11.22 -4.80
CA MET A 438 -15.29 -9.76 -4.69
C MET A 438 -14.70 -9.05 -5.91
N VAL A 439 -13.55 -9.52 -6.42
CA VAL A 439 -12.96 -8.98 -7.65
C VAL A 439 -13.91 -9.16 -8.83
N GLY A 440 -14.58 -10.31 -8.93
CA GLY A 440 -15.61 -10.55 -9.93
C GLY A 440 -16.78 -9.57 -9.81
N ASP A 441 -17.28 -9.33 -8.58
CA ASP A 441 -18.36 -8.37 -8.30
C ASP A 441 -17.93 -6.94 -8.70
N LEU A 442 -16.73 -6.53 -8.31
CA LEU A 442 -16.18 -5.20 -8.64
C LEU A 442 -15.93 -5.02 -10.15
N LEU A 443 -15.44 -6.05 -10.86
CA LEU A 443 -15.25 -5.99 -12.31
C LEU A 443 -16.59 -5.88 -13.06
N ARG A 444 -17.63 -6.58 -12.61
CA ARG A 444 -18.98 -6.51 -13.19
C ARG A 444 -19.66 -5.16 -12.98
N SER A 445 -19.29 -4.43 -11.94
CA SER A 445 -19.74 -3.04 -11.77
C SER A 445 -19.17 -2.09 -12.84
N GLU A 446 -18.10 -2.49 -13.54
CA GLU A 446 -17.32 -1.66 -14.47
C GLU A 446 -16.70 -0.38 -13.86
N LEU A 447 -16.73 -0.24 -12.53
CA LEU A 447 -16.20 0.93 -11.83
C LEU A 447 -14.72 0.79 -11.45
N PHE A 448 -14.20 -0.44 -11.39
CA PHE A 448 -12.85 -0.71 -10.91
C PHE A 448 -12.02 -1.43 -11.98
N GLN A 449 -10.78 -0.98 -12.17
CA GLN A 449 -9.79 -1.67 -12.99
C GLN A 449 -8.82 -2.44 -12.09
N ILE A 450 -8.56 -3.70 -12.43
CA ILE A 450 -7.86 -4.67 -11.59
C ILE A 450 -6.76 -5.31 -12.43
N ASN A 451 -5.51 -5.25 -11.96
CA ASN A 451 -4.40 -5.94 -12.63
C ASN A 451 -4.55 -7.47 -12.53
N ARG A 452 -4.54 -8.23 -13.62
CA ARG A 452 -4.74 -9.70 -13.55
C ARG A 452 -3.46 -10.49 -13.25
N GLN A 453 -2.28 -9.89 -13.42
CA GLN A 453 -1.00 -10.55 -13.20
C GLN A 453 -0.59 -10.38 -11.74
N ARG A 454 -0.87 -11.40 -10.90
CA ARG A 454 -0.59 -11.36 -9.46
C ARG A 454 -0.17 -12.72 -8.94
N LYS A 455 0.80 -12.73 -8.04
CA LYS A 455 1.16 -13.93 -7.27
C LYS A 455 0.28 -14.05 -6.01
N PHE A 456 0.09 -12.94 -5.30
CA PHE A 456 -0.76 -12.84 -4.11
C PHE A 456 -1.58 -11.55 -4.14
N GLY A 457 -2.73 -11.55 -3.46
CA GLY A 457 -3.57 -10.39 -3.26
C GLY A 457 -4.23 -9.82 -4.52
N THR A 458 -4.69 -8.58 -4.40
CA THR A 458 -5.42 -7.84 -5.42
C THR A 458 -4.97 -6.39 -5.49
N LEU A 459 -4.49 -5.95 -6.65
CA LEU A 459 -4.10 -4.58 -6.99
C LEU A 459 -5.11 -3.86 -7.89
N ILE A 460 -5.85 -2.92 -7.32
CA ILE A 460 -6.68 -1.95 -8.06
C ILE A 460 -5.76 -0.92 -8.68
N VAL A 461 -5.90 -0.70 -9.99
CA VAL A 461 -5.07 0.23 -10.75
C VAL A 461 -5.89 1.44 -11.22
N PRO A 462 -5.30 2.64 -11.24
CA PRO A 462 -5.90 3.83 -11.82
C PRO A 462 -6.36 3.63 -13.26
N HIS A 463 -7.58 4.10 -13.56
CA HIS A 463 -8.16 4.06 -14.90
C HIS A 463 -9.04 5.29 -15.14
N LEU A 464 -8.88 5.97 -16.28
CA LEU A 464 -9.45 7.30 -16.51
C LEU A 464 -10.99 7.37 -16.37
N PRO A 465 -11.80 6.45 -16.94
CA PRO A 465 -13.26 6.44 -16.75
C PRO A 465 -13.74 6.38 -15.29
N CYS A 466 -12.98 5.76 -14.40
CA CYS A 466 -13.26 5.67 -12.96
C CYS A 466 -11.93 5.64 -12.21
N ASN A 467 -11.38 6.83 -11.95
CA ASN A 467 -9.99 6.99 -11.52
C ASN A 467 -9.79 6.76 -10.02
N PHE A 468 -9.88 5.51 -9.59
CA PHE A 468 -9.63 5.08 -8.20
C PHE A 468 -8.24 4.46 -8.03
N GLY A 469 -7.74 4.44 -6.79
CA GLY A 469 -6.48 3.80 -6.43
C GLY A 469 -5.24 4.60 -6.85
N PRO A 470 -4.04 3.98 -6.80
CA PRO A 470 -3.79 2.55 -6.65
C PRO A 470 -4.09 2.01 -5.25
N MET A 471 -4.53 0.76 -5.16
CA MET A 471 -4.74 0.07 -3.88
C MET A 471 -4.44 -1.42 -4.01
N TYR A 472 -3.44 -1.91 -3.27
CA TYR A 472 -3.19 -3.32 -3.08
C TYR A 472 -3.91 -3.82 -1.83
N VAL A 473 -4.47 -5.02 -1.90
CA VAL A 473 -5.19 -5.68 -0.81
C VAL A 473 -4.87 -7.18 -0.82
N CYS A 474 -4.36 -7.71 0.28
CA CYS A 474 -4.17 -9.14 0.47
C CYS A 474 -4.81 -9.57 1.79
N LYS A 475 -5.65 -10.61 1.75
CA LYS A 475 -6.31 -11.16 2.94
C LYS A 475 -5.63 -12.46 3.35
N LEU A 476 -5.15 -12.49 4.59
CA LEU A 476 -4.51 -13.65 5.21
C LEU A 476 -5.36 -14.13 6.38
N ARG A 477 -5.44 -15.43 6.59
CA ARG A 477 -6.04 -16.04 7.77
C ARG A 477 -4.98 -16.80 8.55
N ARG A 478 -4.98 -16.62 9.86
CA ARG A 478 -4.09 -17.36 10.75
C ARG A 478 -4.68 -18.74 11.06
N LEU A 479 -3.90 -19.79 10.86
CA LEU A 479 -4.29 -21.19 11.09
C LEU A 479 -3.79 -21.77 12.41
N ALA A 480 -2.61 -21.34 12.87
CA ALA A 480 -1.97 -21.75 14.11
C ALA A 480 -1.19 -20.57 14.71
#